data_AF-A0A6P0IJ86-F1
#
_entry.id   AF-A0A6P0IJ86-F1
#
_cell.length_a   1.000
_cell.length_b   1.000
_cell.length_c   1.000
_cell.angle_alpha   90.00
_cell.angle_beta   90.00
_cell.angle_gamma   90.00
#
_symmetry.space_group_name_H-M   'P 1'
#
loop_
_entity.id
_entity.type
_entity.pdbx_description
1 polymer ?
#
loop_
_entity_poly.entity_id
_entity_poly.type
_entity_poly.pdbx_seq_one_letter_code
_entity_poly.pdbx_strand_id
1 'polypeptide(L)'
;MDETGFNLGKKRIYGRSQRGTRVVDYRPYYRGENITIISALSSEGILGTMTLNGSMNTQSFLTYIKQFLAPSLWPGAMVIMDNLPTHKSQKIVEILSTVGASVFFLPPYSPDFNPIEK
;
A
#
# COMPACT_ATOMS: atom_id res chain seq x y z
N MET A 1 -4.05 4.33 -5.54
CA MET A 1 -2.75 3.91 -4.96
C MET A 1 -3.00 3.70 -3.48
N ASP A 2 -2.40 2.68 -2.88
CA ASP A 2 -2.65 2.35 -1.48
C ASP A 2 -1.48 1.63 -0.81
N GLU A 3 -1.47 1.64 0.52
CA GLU A 3 -0.57 0.89 1.40
C GLU A 3 -1.28 -0.37 1.95
N THR A 4 -0.56 -1.48 2.03
CA THR A 4 -1.01 -2.66 2.78
C THR A 4 0.12 -3.19 3.67
N GLY A 5 -0.20 -3.36 4.96
CA GLY A 5 0.70 -3.92 5.96
C GLY A 5 0.45 -5.41 6.23
N PHE A 6 1.52 -6.20 6.22
CA PHE A 6 1.52 -7.63 6.56
C PHE A 6 2.46 -7.90 7.71
N ASN A 7 2.09 -8.81 8.61
CA ASN A 7 2.98 -9.29 9.66
C ASN A 7 3.40 -10.73 9.35
N LEU A 8 4.70 -10.97 9.23
CA LEU A 8 5.26 -12.27 8.82
C LEU A 8 5.06 -13.39 9.86
N GLY A 9 4.73 -13.04 11.10
CA GLY A 9 4.43 -13.98 12.17
C GLY A 9 2.96 -14.41 12.21
N LYS A 10 2.07 -13.74 11.47
CA LYS A 10 0.65 -14.12 11.42
C LYS A 10 0.48 -15.48 10.72
N LYS A 11 -0.06 -16.44 11.45
CA LYS A 11 -0.43 -17.77 10.94
C LYS A 11 -1.91 -18.04 11.22
N ARG A 12 -2.49 -18.99 10.48
CA ARG A 12 -3.87 -19.42 10.69
C ARG A 12 -4.03 -19.96 12.11
N ILE A 13 -5.10 -19.55 12.76
CA ILE A 13 -5.42 -20.00 14.12
C ILE A 13 -6.22 -21.30 14.17
N TYR A 14 -6.84 -21.67 13.05
CA TYR A 14 -7.64 -22.87 12.91
C TYR A 14 -7.21 -23.67 11.67
N GLY A 15 -7.33 -24.99 11.76
CA GLY A 15 -7.16 -25.92 10.65
C GLY A 15 -8.19 -27.04 10.73
N ARG A 16 -8.26 -27.88 9.71
CA ARG A 16 -9.18 -29.02 9.63
C ARG A 16 -8.39 -30.32 9.49
N SER A 17 -8.81 -31.36 10.19
CA SER A 17 -8.29 -32.73 10.10
C SER A 17 -9.44 -33.72 9.99
N GLN A 18 -9.13 -34.98 9.67
CA GLN A 18 -10.12 -36.06 9.73
C GLN A 18 -10.63 -36.22 11.17
N ARG A 19 -11.90 -36.63 11.31
CA ARG A 19 -12.51 -36.87 12.62
C ARG A 19 -11.65 -37.83 13.44
N GLY A 20 -11.29 -37.43 14.66
CA GLY A 20 -10.45 -38.21 15.56
C GLY A 20 -8.95 -37.97 15.43
N THR A 21 -8.50 -37.15 14.48
CA THR A 21 -7.07 -36.81 14.31
C THR A 21 -6.80 -35.37 14.70
N ARG A 22 -5.63 -35.08 15.28
CA ARG A 22 -5.22 -33.73 15.69
C ARG A 22 -4.63 -32.97 14.50
N VAL A 23 -5.05 -31.71 14.33
CA VAL A 23 -4.35 -30.75 13.45
C VAL A 23 -3.05 -30.33 14.12
N VAL A 24 -1.93 -30.53 13.44
CA VAL A 24 -0.61 -30.07 13.87
C VAL A 24 -0.11 -29.04 12.87
N ASP A 25 0.32 -27.88 13.36
CA ASP A 25 0.93 -26.81 12.56
C ASP A 25 2.06 -26.16 13.36
N TYR A 26 3.03 -25.59 12.66
CA TYR A 26 4.20 -24.94 13.24
C TYR A 26 4.06 -23.43 13.16
N ARG A 27 4.31 -22.75 14.28
CA ARG A 27 4.34 -21.29 14.34
C ARG A 27 5.74 -20.79 14.67
N PRO A 28 6.16 -19.66 14.06
CA PRO A 28 7.37 -18.97 14.49
C PRO A 28 7.26 -18.59 15.97
N TYR A 29 8.35 -18.75 16.72
CA TYR A 29 8.41 -18.35 18.12
C TYR A 29 8.35 -16.82 18.29
N TYR A 30 8.94 -16.08 17.36
CA TYR A 30 8.95 -14.62 17.34
C TYR A 30 7.69 -14.06 16.66
N ARG A 31 7.27 -12.85 17.07
CA ARG A 31 6.09 -12.14 16.52
C ARG A 31 6.17 -11.86 15.02
N GLY A 32 7.33 -12.03 14.38
CA GLY A 32 7.58 -11.71 12.98
C GLY A 32 7.62 -10.20 12.73
N GLU A 33 8.30 -9.81 11.66
CA GLU A 33 8.42 -8.40 11.27
C GLU A 33 7.15 -7.91 10.58
N ASN A 34 6.85 -6.62 10.74
CA ASN A 34 5.83 -5.94 9.94
C ASN A 34 6.48 -5.46 8.66
N ILE A 35 5.85 -5.74 7.53
CA ILE A 35 6.23 -5.25 6.22
C ILE A 35 5.05 -4.47 5.66
N THR A 36 5.29 -3.24 5.25
CA THR A 36 4.34 -2.45 4.47
C THR A 36 4.75 -2.48 3.00
N ILE A 37 3.77 -2.69 2.13
CA ILE A 37 3.89 -2.54 0.69
C ILE A 37 3.05 -1.33 0.29
N ILE A 38 3.59 -0.46 -0.55
CA ILE A 38 2.85 0.61 -1.20
C ILE A 38 2.96 0.46 -2.71
N SER A 39 1.82 0.55 -3.40
CA SER A 39 1.73 0.39 -4.84
C SER A 39 0.73 1.33 -5.49
N ALA A 40 0.98 1.65 -6.76
CA ALA A 40 0.04 2.36 -7.63
C ALA A 40 -0.35 1.46 -8.81
N LEU A 41 -1.65 1.40 -9.08
CA LEU A 41 -2.24 0.61 -10.16
C LEU A 41 -2.94 1.54 -11.15
N SER A 42 -2.75 1.28 -12.44
CA SER A 42 -3.50 1.89 -13.55
C SER A 42 -4.24 0.80 -14.34
N SER A 43 -5.00 1.20 -15.36
CA SER A 43 -5.62 0.28 -16.31
C SER A 43 -4.63 -0.58 -17.09
N GLU A 44 -3.36 -0.17 -17.17
CA GLU A 44 -2.29 -0.87 -17.89
C GLU A 44 -1.45 -1.76 -16.95
N GLY A 45 -1.63 -1.64 -15.63
CA GLY A 45 -0.93 -2.44 -14.64
C GLY A 45 -0.30 -1.62 -13.53
N ILE A 46 0.69 -2.21 -12.84
CA ILE A 46 1.36 -1.59 -11.70
C ILE A 46 2.36 -0.55 -12.21
N LEU A 47 2.22 0.70 -11.75
CA LEU A 47 3.09 1.81 -12.15
C LEU A 47 4.33 1.95 -11.26
N GLY A 48 4.26 1.50 -10.01
CA GLY A 48 5.37 1.58 -9.07
C GLY A 48 5.03 0.94 -7.73
N THR A 49 5.98 0.18 -7.18
CA THR A 49 5.85 -0.54 -5.91
C THR A 49 7.08 -0.33 -5.06
N MET A 50 6.88 -0.11 -3.76
CA MET A 50 7.95 -0.06 -2.77
C MET A 50 7.56 -0.89 -1.55
N THR A 51 8.53 -1.60 -0.98
CA THR A 51 8.37 -2.38 0.25
C THR A 51 9.23 -1.76 1.35
N LEU A 52 8.69 -1.69 2.56
CA LEU A 52 9.39 -1.17 3.73
C LEU A 52 9.17 -2.07 4.95
N ASN A 53 10.18 -2.14 5.81
CA ASN A 53 10.06 -2.77 7.12
C ASN A 53 9.44 -1.76 8.09
N GLY A 54 8.37 -2.16 8.76
CA GLY A 54 7.60 -1.31 9.66
C GLY A 54 6.55 -0.45 8.96
N SER A 55 6.04 0.55 9.69
CA SER A 55 4.97 1.44 9.22
C SER A 55 5.47 2.52 8.28
N MET A 56 4.64 2.93 7.32
CA MET A 56 4.93 4.07 6.46
C MET A 56 4.83 5.38 7.25
N ASN A 57 5.75 6.31 6.96
CA ASN A 57 5.68 7.70 7.41
C ASN A 57 5.76 8.65 6.21
N THR A 58 5.60 9.96 6.47
CA THR A 58 5.63 10.99 5.42
C THR A 58 6.93 11.00 4.61
N GLN A 59 8.08 10.69 5.23
CA GLN A 59 9.37 10.68 4.52
C GLN A 59 9.49 9.49 3.59
N SER A 60 9.15 8.27 4.04
CA SER A 60 9.12 7.09 3.17
C SER A 60 8.11 7.25 2.05
N PHE A 61 6.96 7.86 2.33
CA PHE A 61 5.94 8.13 1.33
C PHE A 61 6.43 9.13 0.27
N LEU A 62 7.11 10.21 0.68
CA LEU A 62 7.76 11.14 -0.25
C LEU A 62 8.81 10.46 -1.13
N THR A 63 9.60 9.54 -0.56
CA THR A 63 10.56 8.74 -1.33
C THR A 63 9.84 7.90 -2.38
N TYR A 64 8.76 7.21 -2.01
CA TYR A 64 7.93 6.45 -2.94
C TYR A 64 7.44 7.31 -4.11
N ILE A 65 6.84 8.47 -3.81
CA ILE A 65 6.32 9.39 -4.82
C ILE A 65 7.43 9.82 -5.79
N LYS A 66 8.59 10.26 -5.27
CA LYS A 66 9.67 10.79 -6.09
C LYS A 66 10.37 9.73 -6.94
N GLN A 67 10.62 8.56 -6.38
CA GLN A 67 11.52 7.57 -6.99
C GLN A 67 10.76 6.49 -7.77
N PHE A 68 9.53 6.17 -7.39
CA PHE A 68 8.79 5.04 -7.95
C PHE A 68 7.55 5.48 -8.71
N LEU A 69 6.79 6.46 -8.20
CA LEU A 69 5.54 6.85 -8.84
C LEU A 69 5.73 7.91 -9.92
N ALA A 70 6.31 9.07 -9.59
CA ALA A 70 6.42 10.22 -10.49
C ALA A 70 7.10 9.90 -11.83
N PRO A 71 8.16 9.07 -11.90
CA PRO A 71 8.78 8.70 -13.18
C PRO A 71 7.87 7.90 -14.12
N SER A 72 6.87 7.21 -13.57
CA SER A 72 5.91 6.37 -14.32
C SER A 72 4.63 7.12 -14.69
N LEU A 73 4.50 8.40 -14.33
CA LEU A 73 3.33 9.22 -14.63
C LEU A 73 3.50 9.99 -15.93
N TRP A 74 2.37 10.36 -16.52
CA TRP A 74 2.28 11.17 -17.73
C TRP A 74 1.50 12.47 -17.48
N PRO A 75 1.69 13.51 -18.31
CA PRO A 75 0.89 14.72 -18.25
C PRO A 75 -0.60 14.40 -18.39
N GLY A 76 -1.42 14.92 -17.46
CA GLY A 76 -2.85 14.65 -17.38
C GLY A 76 -3.23 13.42 -16.55
N ALA A 77 -2.26 12.66 -16.04
CA ALA A 77 -2.56 11.56 -15.11
C ALA A 77 -3.25 12.09 -13.83
N MET A 78 -4.17 11.30 -13.27
CA MET A 78 -4.83 11.59 -12.00
C MET A 78 -4.46 10.52 -10.97
N VAL A 79 -3.76 10.93 -9.92
CA VAL A 79 -3.37 10.06 -8.82
C VAL A 79 -4.47 10.09 -7.76
N ILE A 80 -5.16 8.96 -7.62
CA ILE A 80 -6.20 8.75 -6.61
C ILE A 80 -5.56 8.18 -5.33
N MET A 81 -5.78 8.87 -4.21
CA MET A 81 -5.27 8.51 -2.89
C MET A 81 -6.38 8.56 -1.84
N ASP A 82 -6.23 7.80 -0.75
CA ASP A 82 -7.12 7.93 0.40
C ASP A 82 -6.96 9.30 1.10
N ASN A 83 -7.85 9.59 2.06
CA ASN A 83 -7.88 10.87 2.76
C ASN A 83 -6.96 10.96 4.00
N LEU A 84 -5.94 10.10 4.12
CA LEU A 84 -5.09 10.07 5.30
C LEU A 84 -4.19 11.32 5.44
N PRO A 85 -3.92 11.81 6.66
CA PRO A 85 -3.04 12.96 6.88
C PRO A 85 -1.63 12.79 6.31
N THR A 86 -1.09 11.58 6.34
CA THR A 86 0.22 11.21 5.76
C THR A 86 0.27 11.44 4.25
N HIS A 87 -0.88 11.39 3.56
CA HIS A 87 -0.96 11.61 2.12
C HIS A 87 -1.13 13.09 1.72
N LYS A 88 -1.47 13.97 2.66
CA LYS A 88 -1.80 15.38 2.42
C LYS A 88 -0.60 16.33 2.47
N SER A 89 0.61 15.83 2.27
CA SER A 89 1.78 16.71 2.25
C SER A 89 1.75 17.59 1.00
N GLN A 90 1.81 18.92 1.20
CA GLN A 90 1.86 19.89 0.10
C GLN A 90 2.97 19.58 -0.91
N LYS A 91 4.11 19.09 -0.42
CA LYS A 91 5.25 18.69 -1.25
C LYS A 91 4.90 17.60 -2.26
N ILE A 92 3.95 16.72 -1.95
CA ILE A 92 3.55 15.61 -2.83
C ILE A 92 2.76 16.14 -4.01
N VAL A 93 1.84 17.06 -3.75
CA VAL A 93 1.08 17.75 -4.79
C VAL A 93 2.02 18.51 -5.71
N GLU A 94 3.01 19.22 -5.15
CA GLU A 94 4.03 19.92 -5.93
C GLU A 94 4.82 18.97 -6.85
N ILE A 95 5.34 17.86 -6.33
CA ILE A 95 6.11 16.88 -7.12
C ILE A 95 5.26 16.25 -8.23
N LEU A 96 4.01 15.91 -7.96
CA LEU A 96 3.14 15.33 -8.96
C LEU A 96 2.74 16.37 -10.03
N SER A 97 2.58 17.64 -9.63
CA SER A 97 2.31 18.72 -10.57
C SER A 97 3.47 19.00 -11.53
N THR A 98 4.73 18.78 -11.12
CA THR A 98 5.88 19.00 -12.01
C THR A 98 5.94 18.01 -13.18
N VAL A 99 5.34 16.82 -13.03
CA VAL A 99 5.18 15.84 -14.11
C VAL A 99 3.86 16.01 -14.88
N GLY A 100 3.09 17.07 -14.57
CA GLY A 100 1.80 17.35 -15.18
C GLY A 100 0.66 16.47 -14.66
N ALA A 101 0.85 15.76 -13.54
CA ALA A 101 -0.19 14.96 -12.91
C ALA A 101 -0.98 15.76 -11.87
N SER A 102 -2.23 15.33 -11.64
CA SER A 102 -3.13 15.89 -10.64
C SER A 102 -3.38 14.89 -9.51
N VAL A 103 -3.83 15.39 -8.36
CA VAL A 103 -4.13 14.58 -7.17
C VAL A 103 -5.62 14.65 -6.87
N PHE A 104 -6.23 13.50 -6.62
CA PHE A 104 -7.60 13.38 -6.14
C PHE A 104 -7.64 12.59 -4.83
N PHE A 105 -8.21 13.18 -3.78
CA PHE A 105 -8.38 12.52 -2.49
C PHE A 105 -9.79 11.94 -2.39
N LEU A 106 -9.89 10.65 -2.08
CA LEU A 106 -11.17 9.99 -1.84
C LEU A 106 -11.85 10.56 -0.57
N PRO A 107 -13.19 10.52 -0.49
CA PRO A 107 -13.88 10.79 0.77
C PRO A 107 -13.42 9.81 1.87
N PRO A 108 -13.48 10.20 3.16
CA PRO A 108 -13.16 9.30 4.26
C PRO A 108 -13.96 8.00 4.18
N TYR A 109 -13.35 6.88 4.59
CA TYR A 109 -13.98 5.55 4.66
C TYR A 109 -14.63 5.08 3.35
N SER A 110 -14.02 5.40 2.21
CA SER A 110 -14.53 4.99 0.89
C SER A 110 -13.59 4.02 0.13
N PRO A 111 -13.20 2.89 0.74
CA PRO A 111 -12.30 1.90 0.13
C PRO A 111 -12.86 1.30 -1.16
N ASP A 112 -14.19 1.20 -1.28
CA ASP A 112 -14.87 0.63 -2.45
C ASP A 112 -14.56 1.36 -3.77
N PHE A 113 -14.12 2.62 -3.69
CA PHE A 113 -13.73 3.45 -4.83
C PHE A 113 -12.23 3.42 -5.14
N ASN A 114 -11.44 2.62 -4.42
CA ASN A 114 -10.02 2.46 -4.66
C ASN A 114 -9.75 1.13 -5.40
N PRO A 115 -9.47 1.15 -6.72
CA PRO A 115 -9.37 -0.08 -7.51
C PRO A 115 -8.28 -1.04 -7.07
N ILE A 116 -7.27 -0.56 -6.33
CA ILE A 116 -6.15 -1.39 -5.87
C ILE A 116 -6.49 -2.27 -4.66
N GLU A 117 -7.63 -2.02 -4.00
CA GLU A 117 -8.11 -2.83 -2.88
C GLU A 117 -8.88 -4.08 -3.32
N LYS A 118 -9.06 -4.28 -4.64
CA LYS A 118 -9.75 -5.43 -5.26
C LYS A 118 -8.77 -6.28 -6.04
#